data_AF-A0A947YQU0-F1
#
_entry.id   AF-A0A947YQU0-F1
#
_cell.length_a   1.000
_cell.length_b   1.000
_cell.length_c   1.000
_cell.angle_alpha   90.00
_cell.angle_beta   90.00
_cell.angle_gamma   90.00
#
_symmetry.space_group_name_H-M   'P 1'
#
loop_
_entity.id
_entity.type
_entity.pdbx_description
1 polymer ?
#
loop_
_entity_poly.entity_id
_entity_poly.type
_entity_poly.pdbx_seq_one_letter_code
_entity_poly.pdbx_strand_id
1 'polypeptide(L)'
;MPKNIGKYFWDGNLNISGDYKLKRILEYASFPDLIAYPVAELKKYLPAINIDRLRTSQKRKTFIKLIMPFVSQSQGWDDIINRMIKRL
;
A
#
# COMPACT_ATOMS: atom_id res chain seq x y z
N MET A 1 -1.51 14.52 -4.15
CA MET A 1 -1.48 13.08 -4.48
C MET A 1 -0.55 12.87 -5.67
N PRO A 2 0.22 11.77 -5.75
CA PRO A 2 1.01 11.45 -6.93
C PRO A 2 0.15 11.48 -8.20
N LYS A 3 0.67 12.08 -9.28
CA LYS A 3 -0.06 12.38 -10.53
C LYS A 3 -0.79 11.16 -11.15
N ASN A 4 -0.36 9.93 -10.84
CA ASN A 4 -0.80 8.70 -11.51
C ASN A 4 -1.76 7.81 -10.70
N ILE A 5 -2.09 8.18 -9.46
CA ILE A 5 -2.93 7.33 -8.59
C ILE A 5 -4.43 7.46 -8.93
N GLY A 6 -4.84 8.58 -9.53
CA GLY A 6 -6.24 8.84 -9.91
C GLY A 6 -6.83 7.78 -10.84
N LYS A 7 -6.02 7.15 -11.68
CA LYS A 7 -6.47 6.12 -12.65
C LYS A 7 -7.07 4.87 -12.00
N TYR A 8 -6.86 4.65 -10.70
CA TYR A 8 -7.41 3.49 -9.98
C TYR A 8 -8.83 3.72 -9.42
N PHE A 9 -9.36 4.92 -9.60
CA PHE A 9 -10.65 5.40 -9.09
C PHE A 9 -11.49 5.87 -10.28
N TRP A 10 -12.41 5.02 -10.73
CA TRP A 10 -13.24 5.26 -11.92
C TRP A 10 -14.45 6.17 -11.65
N ASP A 11 -14.78 6.37 -10.38
CA ASP A 11 -15.99 7.05 -9.88
C ASP A 11 -15.79 8.54 -9.56
N GLY A 12 -14.62 9.11 -9.84
CA GLY A 12 -14.40 10.54 -9.66
C GLY A 12 -14.38 10.99 -8.20
N ASN A 13 -13.46 10.45 -7.39
CA ASN A 13 -12.71 11.08 -6.27
C ASN A 13 -13.38 12.05 -5.26
N LEU A 14 -14.70 12.14 -5.15
CA LEU A 14 -15.37 12.98 -4.15
C LEU A 14 -15.71 12.12 -2.92
N ASN A 15 -14.89 12.24 -1.87
CA ASN A 15 -15.10 11.67 -0.51
C ASN A 15 -14.86 10.17 -0.29
N ILE A 16 -13.91 9.58 -1.00
CA ILE A 16 -13.49 8.21 -0.71
C ILE A 16 -12.58 8.16 0.52
N SER A 17 -12.90 7.29 1.49
CA SER A 17 -12.13 7.10 2.73
C SER A 17 -10.71 6.60 2.46
N GLY A 18 -9.76 6.95 3.34
CA GLY A 18 -8.35 6.65 3.13
C GLY A 18 -8.02 5.14 3.16
N ASP A 19 -8.74 4.36 3.95
CA ASP A 19 -8.66 2.91 3.99
C ASP A 19 -9.14 2.27 2.69
N TYR A 20 -10.23 2.77 2.09
CA TYR A 20 -10.68 2.32 0.77
C TYR A 20 -9.65 2.69 -0.29
N LYS A 21 -9.08 3.91 -0.24
CA LYS A 21 -8.02 4.33 -1.16
C LYS A 21 -6.83 3.38 -1.09
N LEU A 22 -6.32 3.13 0.12
CA LEU A 22 -5.20 2.19 0.29
C LEU A 22 -5.58 0.79 -0.20
N LYS A 23 -6.78 0.29 0.12
CA LYS A 23 -7.25 -1.01 -0.38
C LYS A 23 -7.19 -1.11 -1.90
N ARG A 24 -7.70 -0.10 -2.63
CA ARG A 24 -7.66 -0.07 -4.10
C ARG A 24 -6.23 -0.04 -4.63
N ILE A 25 -5.33 0.69 -3.96
CA ILE A 25 -3.91 0.73 -4.33
C ILE A 25 -3.26 -0.63 -4.13
N LEU A 26 -3.50 -1.29 -2.98
CA LEU A 26 -3.00 -2.64 -2.72
C LEU A 26 -3.55 -3.66 -3.71
N GLU A 27 -4.79 -3.51 -4.18
CA GLU A 27 -5.42 -4.46 -5.11
C GLU A 27 -4.93 -4.27 -6.56
N TYR A 28 -4.96 -3.03 -7.05
CA TYR A 28 -4.90 -2.74 -8.49
C TYR A 28 -3.67 -1.96 -8.95
N ALA A 29 -2.90 -1.33 -8.03
CA ALA A 29 -1.78 -0.51 -8.45
C ALA A 29 -0.71 -1.34 -9.18
N SER A 30 0.02 -0.73 -10.10
CA SER A 30 1.29 -1.32 -10.54
C SER A 30 2.27 -1.31 -9.36
N PHE A 31 3.37 -2.08 -9.41
CA PHE A 31 4.37 -2.02 -8.34
C PHE A 31 5.00 -0.61 -8.22
N PRO A 32 5.40 0.08 -9.32
CA PRO A 32 5.86 1.46 -9.26
C PRO A 32 4.85 2.43 -8.62
N ASP A 33 3.57 2.30 -8.95
CA ASP A 33 2.53 3.16 -8.38
C ASP A 33 2.26 2.85 -6.90
N LEU A 34 2.43 1.58 -6.48
CA LEU A 34 2.33 1.16 -5.09
C LEU A 34 3.42 1.81 -4.23
N ILE A 35 4.68 1.74 -4.68
CA ILE A 35 5.81 2.34 -3.93
C ILE A 35 5.87 3.88 -4.05
N ALA A 36 5.07 4.48 -4.93
CA ALA A 36 4.84 5.92 -4.96
C ALA A 36 3.72 6.36 -4.00
N TYR A 37 2.96 5.42 -3.40
CA TYR A 37 1.90 5.75 -2.45
C TYR A 37 2.48 6.36 -1.16
N PRO A 38 1.89 7.43 -0.59
CA PRO A 38 2.43 8.08 0.61
C PRO A 38 2.56 7.13 1.80
N VAL A 39 3.78 6.99 2.33
CA VAL A 39 4.04 6.11 3.50
C VAL A 39 3.26 6.56 4.73
N ALA A 40 3.00 7.85 4.91
CA ALA A 40 2.16 8.35 6.00
C ALA A 40 0.73 7.78 5.95
N GLU A 41 0.14 7.71 4.76
CA GLU A 41 -1.18 7.11 4.56
C GLU A 41 -1.13 5.59 4.72
N LEU A 42 -0.06 4.95 4.21
CA LEU A 42 0.17 3.51 4.39
C LEU A 42 0.22 3.15 5.88
N LYS A 43 1.02 3.88 6.67
CA LYS A 43 1.12 3.73 8.13
C LYS A 43 -0.23 3.85 8.82
N LYS A 44 -1.02 4.84 8.40
CA LYS A 44 -2.31 5.15 9.02
C LYS A 44 -3.35 4.06 8.75
N TYR A 45 -3.45 3.55 7.53
CA TYR A 45 -4.58 2.69 7.15
C TYR A 45 -4.24 1.20 7.04
N LEU A 46 -2.97 0.83 6.80
CA LEU A 46 -2.59 -0.57 6.63
C LEU A 46 -2.98 -1.47 7.83
N PRO A 47 -2.85 -1.04 9.11
CA PRO A 47 -3.23 -1.88 10.26
C PRO A 47 -4.71 -2.30 10.27
N ALA A 48 -5.59 -1.54 9.64
CA ALA A 48 -7.02 -1.83 9.57
C ALA A 48 -7.41 -2.74 8.39
N ILE A 49 -6.50 -3.03 7.46
CA ILE A 49 -6.79 -3.79 6.25
C ILE A 49 -6.59 -5.29 6.49
N ASN A 50 -7.64 -6.07 6.26
CA ASN A 50 -7.51 -7.52 6.18
C ASN A 50 -6.88 -7.94 4.84
N ILE A 51 -5.58 -8.22 4.86
CA ILE A 51 -4.77 -8.57 3.67
C ILE A 51 -5.29 -9.81 2.95
N ASP A 52 -5.83 -10.79 3.68
CA ASP A 52 -6.31 -12.04 3.08
C ASP A 52 -7.57 -11.84 2.23
N ARG A 53 -8.34 -10.78 2.51
CA ARG A 53 -9.55 -10.40 1.75
C ARG A 53 -9.27 -9.51 0.54
N LEU A 54 -8.02 -9.12 0.28
CA LEU A 54 -7.69 -8.31 -0.90
C LEU A 54 -7.90 -9.09 -2.20
N ARG A 55 -8.49 -8.43 -3.20
CA ARG A 55 -8.68 -8.96 -4.55
C ARG A 55 -7.40 -8.83 -5.39
N THR A 56 -6.35 -9.53 -4.98
CA THR A 56 -5.04 -9.51 -5.65
C THR A 56 -4.31 -10.85 -5.53
N SER A 57 -3.17 -10.98 -6.20
CA SER A 57 -2.40 -12.23 -6.23
C SER A 57 -1.84 -12.62 -4.86
N GLN A 58 -1.61 -13.91 -4.64
CA GLN A 58 -1.01 -14.41 -3.40
C GLN A 58 0.38 -13.83 -3.18
N LYS A 59 1.19 -13.70 -4.24
CA LYS A 59 2.52 -13.07 -4.17
C LYS A 59 2.45 -11.66 -3.60
N ARG A 60 1.46 -10.86 -4.03
CA ARG A 60 1.26 -9.50 -3.53
C ARG A 60 0.81 -9.48 -2.07
N LYS A 61 -0.10 -10.37 -1.67
CA LYS A 61 -0.50 -10.52 -0.26
C LYS A 61 0.71 -10.87 0.63
N THR A 62 1.53 -11.82 0.20
CA THR A 62 2.77 -12.19 0.89
C THR A 62 3.70 -10.99 1.02
N PHE A 63 3.94 -10.25 -0.07
CA PHE A 63 4.74 -9.03 -0.03
C PHE A 63 4.23 -8.02 1.00
N ILE A 64 2.91 -7.75 1.01
CA ILE A 64 2.31 -6.80 1.97
C ILE A 64 2.51 -7.29 3.42
N LYS A 65 2.32 -8.59 3.67
CA LYS A 65 2.56 -9.18 5.00
C LYS A 65 4.03 -9.09 5.43
N LEU A 66 4.97 -9.23 4.50
CA LEU A 66 6.41 -9.12 4.76
C LEU A 66 6.82 -7.69 5.13
N ILE A 67 6.27 -6.67 4.46
CA ILE A 67 6.61 -5.28 4.75
C ILE A 67 5.91 -4.73 5.99
N MET A 68 4.71 -5.25 6.33
CA MET A 68 3.83 -4.71 7.37
C MET A 68 4.52 -4.42 8.72
N PRO A 69 5.42 -5.30 9.25
CA PRO A 69 6.09 -5.05 10.53
C PRO A 69 7.02 -3.82 10.52
N PHE A 70 7.48 -3.38 9.35
CA PHE A 70 8.45 -2.30 9.21
C PHE A 70 7.79 -0.95 8.88
N VAL A 71 6.55 -0.98 8.38
CA VAL A 71 5.84 0.22 7.92
C VAL A 71 5.80 1.30 8.98
N SER A 72 5.51 0.97 10.25
CA SER A 72 5.37 1.96 11.33
C SER A 72 6.68 2.70 11.64
N GLN A 73 7.81 2.01 11.54
CA GLN A 73 9.14 2.51 11.91
C GLN A 73 9.87 3.23 10.77
N SER A 74 9.36 3.14 9.54
CA SER A 74 10.09 3.62 8.37
C SER A 74 9.70 5.01 7.90
N GLN A 75 10.67 5.77 7.36
CA GLN A 75 10.41 7.12 6.84
C GLN A 75 9.98 7.13 5.37
N GLY A 76 10.26 6.07 4.63
CA GLY A 76 9.99 5.96 3.20
C GLY A 76 9.96 4.51 2.73
N TRP A 77 9.54 4.29 1.48
CA TRP A 77 9.47 2.95 0.89
C TRP A 77 10.84 2.28 0.82
N ASP A 78 11.90 3.02 0.46
CA ASP A 78 13.25 2.47 0.42
C ASP A 78 13.69 1.89 1.77
N ASP A 79 13.36 2.58 2.87
CA ASP A 79 13.65 2.08 4.22
C ASP A 79 12.81 0.84 4.58
N ILE A 80 11.53 0.81 4.21
CA ILE A 80 10.65 -0.36 4.40
C ILE A 80 11.25 -1.58 3.69
N ILE A 81 11.60 -1.42 2.41
CA ILE A 81 12.14 -2.50 1.59
C ILE A 81 13.51 -2.94 2.10
N ASN A 82 14.39 -2.02 2.44
CA ASN A 82 15.71 -2.34 2.99
C ASN A 82 15.61 -3.11 4.32
N ARG A 83 14.68 -2.73 5.21
CA ARG A 83 14.44 -3.46 6.46
C ARG A 83 13.87 -4.86 6.23
N MET A 84 12.97 -5.00 5.25
CA MET A 84 12.45 -6.30 4.83
C MET A 84 13.58 -7.20 4.33
N ILE A 85 14.44 -6.70 3.43
CA ILE A 85 15.56 -7.46 2.86
C ILE A 85 16.56 -7.88 3.95
N LYS A 86 16.94 -6.97 4.87
CA LYS A 86 17.88 -7.28 5.96
C LYS A 86 17.40 -8.35 6.94
N ARG A 87 16.10 -8.64 6.97
CA ARG A 87 15.50 -9.67 7.83
C ARG A 87 15.42 -11.04 7.15
N LEU A 88 15.48 -11.09 5.82
CA LEU A 88 15.50 -12.31 5.02
C LEU A 88 16.91 -12.92 5.01
#